data_AF-A0A8B9ZJQ7-F1
#
_entry.id   AF-A0A8B9ZJQ7-F1
#
_cell.length_a   1.000
_cell.length_b   1.000
_cell.length_c   1.000
_cell.angle_alpha   90.00
_cell.angle_beta   90.00
_cell.angle_gamma   90.00
#
_symmetry.space_group_name_H-M   'P 1'
#
loop_
_entity.id
_entity.type
_entity.pdbx_description
1 polymer ?
#
loop_
_entity_poly.entity_id
_entity_poly.type
_entity_poly.pdbx_seq_one_letter_code
_entity_poly.pdbx_strand_id
1 'polypeptide(L)'
;GAHTTPCSLSLAEIMHDVIRKVKKKGEWKVLVVDQLSMRMLSSCCKMTDIMTEGITIVEDINKRREPLPSLEAVYLITPSEKSIHSLINDFKDPPTSKYRAAHVFFTDSCPDALFNELVKSRAAKVIKTLTEINIAFLPSESQVYSLDSADSFQSFYSPHKAQMKNPILERLAEQIATLCATLKEYPAVRYRGDYKDNAMLAQLIQDKLDAYKADDPTMGERKERISEQTYQLSRWTPVIKDIMEDAIDDKLDTKHYPYISTRSSASFSTTAVSARYGHWHKNKAPGEYRSGPRLIIFILGGVSMNEMRCAYEVTQASGKWEVLIGSTHILTPTKFLMDLRHPDFRDSTRVSFEDQAPAME
;
A
#
# COMPACT_ATOMS: atom_id res chain seq x y z
N GLY A 1 3.28 -11.65 13.36
CA GLY A 1 3.63 -10.57 12.43
C GLY A 1 3.45 -11.07 11.03
N ALA A 2 2.34 -10.71 10.37
CA ALA A 2 2.18 -10.95 8.95
C ALA A 2 2.95 -9.84 8.24
N HIS A 3 4.14 -10.14 7.74
CA HIS A 3 4.82 -9.22 6.85
C HIS A 3 4.00 -9.17 5.56
N THR A 4 3.27 -8.07 5.35
CA THR A 4 2.71 -7.71 4.04
C THR A 4 3.88 -7.44 3.11
N THR A 5 4.32 -8.48 2.42
CA THR A 5 5.42 -8.37 1.46
C THR A 5 4.93 -7.63 0.22
N PRO A 6 5.79 -6.86 -0.47
CA PRO A 6 5.44 -6.23 -1.74
C PRO A 6 4.94 -7.27 -2.74
N CYS A 7 5.53 -8.47 -2.74
CA CYS A 7 5.15 -9.59 -3.59
C CYS A 7 3.71 -10.08 -3.32
N SER A 8 3.30 -10.19 -2.05
CA SER A 8 1.94 -10.61 -1.71
C SER A 8 0.88 -9.54 -2.02
N LEU A 9 1.23 -8.26 -1.87
CA LEU A 9 0.31 -7.15 -2.16
C LEU A 9 0.13 -6.98 -3.67
N SER A 10 1.22 -6.95 -4.43
CA SER A 10 1.15 -6.90 -5.90
C SER A 10 0.42 -8.11 -6.49
N LEU A 11 0.59 -9.30 -5.88
CA LEU A 11 -0.16 -10.50 -6.27
C LEU A 11 -1.66 -10.32 -6.04
N ALA A 12 -2.04 -9.84 -4.85
CA ALA A 12 -3.44 -9.65 -4.49
C ALA A 12 -4.10 -8.61 -5.40
N GLU A 13 -3.42 -7.49 -5.69
CA GLU A 13 -3.90 -6.46 -6.60
C GLU A 13 -4.04 -6.99 -8.03
N ILE A 14 -3.02 -7.65 -8.59
CA ILE A 14 -3.12 -8.21 -9.97
C ILE A 14 -4.23 -9.26 -10.05
N MET A 15 -4.33 -10.16 -9.07
CA MET A 15 -5.37 -11.19 -9.06
C MET A 15 -6.77 -10.57 -8.91
N HIS A 16 -6.93 -9.55 -8.06
CA HIS A 16 -8.22 -8.93 -7.80
C HIS A 16 -8.65 -7.98 -8.93
N ASP A 17 -7.78 -7.05 -9.30
CA ASP A 17 -8.11 -5.92 -10.16
C ASP A 17 -8.01 -6.25 -11.65
N VAL A 18 -7.19 -7.23 -12.02
CA VAL A 18 -7.07 -7.68 -13.43
C VAL A 18 -7.85 -8.96 -13.65
N ILE A 19 -7.55 -10.02 -12.89
CA ILE A 19 -8.06 -11.34 -13.23
C ILE A 19 -9.50 -11.53 -12.75
N ARG A 20 -9.80 -11.25 -11.47
CA ARG A 20 -11.16 -11.41 -10.92
C ARG A 20 -12.14 -10.40 -11.48
N LYS A 21 -11.71 -9.15 -11.71
CA LYS A 21 -12.54 -8.11 -12.32
C LYS A 21 -13.06 -8.51 -13.71
N VAL A 22 -12.28 -9.28 -14.46
CA VAL A 22 -12.62 -9.68 -15.84
C VAL A 22 -13.25 -11.08 -15.89
N LYS A 23 -13.28 -11.79 -14.77
CA LYS A 23 -13.85 -13.14 -14.68
C LYS A 23 -15.36 -13.09 -14.92
N LYS A 24 -15.81 -13.84 -15.93
CA LYS A 24 -17.23 -14.13 -16.17
C LYS A 24 -17.43 -15.63 -16.05
N LYS A 25 -18.50 -16.03 -15.34
CA LYS A 25 -18.79 -17.45 -15.12
C LYS A 25 -19.00 -18.15 -16.47
N GLY A 26 -18.19 -19.17 -16.76
CA GLY A 26 -18.29 -20.00 -17.96
C GLY A 26 -17.58 -19.50 -19.21
N GLU A 27 -16.90 -18.35 -19.17
CA GLU A 27 -16.13 -17.83 -20.31
C GLU A 27 -14.63 -17.89 -20.05
N TRP A 28 -13.92 -18.56 -20.95
CA TRP A 28 -12.46 -18.61 -20.98
C TRP A 28 -11.88 -17.39 -21.70
N LYS A 29 -10.74 -16.91 -21.21
CA LYS A 29 -10.04 -15.75 -21.80
C LYS A 29 -8.59 -16.04 -22.10
N VAL A 30 -8.05 -15.32 -23.07
CA VAL A 30 -6.63 -15.33 -23.43
C VAL A 30 -5.94 -14.20 -22.67
N LEU A 31 -4.81 -14.47 -22.02
CA LEU A 31 -4.00 -13.42 -21.39
C LEU A 31 -2.84 -13.06 -22.32
N VAL A 32 -2.82 -11.84 -22.84
CA VAL A 32 -1.73 -11.31 -23.67
C VAL A 32 -0.87 -10.40 -22.80
N VAL A 33 0.43 -10.70 -22.72
CA VAL A 33 1.38 -9.97 -21.88
C VAL A 33 2.57 -9.45 -22.67
N ASP A 34 3.16 -8.35 -22.21
CA ASP A 34 4.45 -7.84 -22.67
C ASP A 34 5.61 -8.47 -21.86
N GLN A 35 6.86 -8.29 -22.33
CA GLN A 35 8.05 -8.88 -21.71
C GLN A 35 8.22 -8.52 -20.23
N LEU A 36 7.92 -7.27 -19.85
CA LEU A 36 7.97 -6.79 -18.47
C LEU A 36 6.80 -7.38 -17.65
N SER A 37 5.59 -7.25 -18.15
CA SER A 37 4.37 -7.76 -17.52
C SER A 37 4.40 -9.28 -17.32
N MET A 38 5.01 -10.02 -18.25
CA MET A 38 5.24 -11.46 -18.14
C MET A 38 6.17 -11.80 -16.98
N ARG A 39 7.25 -11.03 -16.78
CA ARG A 39 8.18 -11.20 -15.64
C ARG A 39 7.49 -10.87 -14.33
N MET A 40 6.70 -9.79 -14.28
CA MET A 40 5.90 -9.43 -13.11
C MET A 40 4.96 -10.57 -12.72
N LEU A 41 4.16 -11.04 -13.68
CA LEU A 41 3.21 -12.12 -13.48
C LEU A 41 3.89 -13.43 -13.07
N SER A 42 5.03 -13.76 -13.68
CA SER A 42 5.80 -14.96 -13.34
C SER A 42 6.46 -14.88 -11.96
N SER A 43 6.68 -13.67 -11.42
CA SER A 43 7.26 -13.49 -10.09
C SER A 43 6.24 -13.72 -8.99
N CYS A 44 4.98 -13.31 -9.22
CA CYS A 44 3.93 -13.34 -8.20
C CYS A 44 2.94 -14.52 -8.35
N CYS A 45 2.63 -14.95 -9.58
CA CYS A 45 1.58 -15.94 -9.86
C CYS A 45 2.15 -17.26 -10.42
N LYS A 46 1.59 -18.40 -10.01
CA LYS A 46 1.80 -19.66 -10.74
C LYS A 46 0.79 -19.79 -11.88
N MET A 47 1.14 -20.57 -12.92
CA MET A 47 0.23 -20.88 -14.03
C MET A 47 -1.09 -21.50 -13.55
N THR A 48 -1.05 -22.30 -12.48
CA THR A 48 -2.24 -22.90 -11.86
C THR A 48 -3.22 -21.85 -11.34
N ASP A 49 -2.71 -20.77 -10.76
CA ASP A 49 -3.51 -19.74 -10.10
C ASP A 49 -4.24 -18.92 -11.17
N ILE A 50 -3.54 -18.61 -12.26
CA ILE A 50 -4.07 -17.90 -13.42
C ILE A 50 -5.14 -18.73 -14.14
N MET A 51 -4.89 -20.03 -14.33
CA MET A 51 -5.83 -20.94 -15.00
C MET A 51 -7.12 -21.16 -14.21
N THR A 52 -7.02 -21.28 -12.87
CA THR A 52 -8.18 -21.43 -11.98
C THR A 52 -9.10 -20.20 -12.03
N GLU A 53 -8.55 -19.05 -12.39
CA GLU A 53 -9.29 -17.79 -12.44
C GLU A 53 -9.86 -17.47 -13.84
N GLY A 54 -9.83 -18.40 -14.79
CA GLY A 54 -10.57 -18.32 -16.06
C GLY A 54 -9.74 -17.92 -17.29
N ILE A 55 -8.41 -17.99 -17.19
CA ILE A 55 -7.48 -17.79 -18.31
C ILE A 55 -7.03 -19.15 -18.86
N THR A 56 -7.13 -19.37 -20.16
CA THR A 56 -6.73 -20.66 -20.78
C THR A 56 -5.29 -20.67 -21.26
N ILE A 57 -4.82 -19.55 -21.82
CA ILE A 57 -3.51 -19.45 -22.45
C ILE A 57 -2.90 -18.08 -22.19
N VAL A 58 -1.58 -18.07 -21.98
CA VAL A 58 -0.77 -16.86 -21.82
C VAL A 58 0.08 -16.70 -23.07
N GLU A 59 -0.06 -15.56 -23.74
CA GLU A 59 0.56 -15.24 -25.02
C GLU A 59 1.43 -13.98 -24.92
N ASP A 60 2.52 -13.94 -25.68
CA ASP A 60 3.41 -12.78 -25.76
C ASP A 60 2.96 -11.84 -26.89
N ILE A 61 2.75 -10.57 -26.58
CA ILE A 61 2.29 -9.57 -27.55
C ILE A 61 3.26 -9.39 -28.73
N ASN A 62 4.56 -9.57 -28.50
CA ASN A 62 5.60 -9.36 -29.50
C ASN A 62 5.76 -10.55 -30.46
N LYS A 63 5.14 -11.70 -30.15
CA LYS A 63 5.20 -12.91 -30.99
C LYS A 63 4.00 -13.00 -31.92
N ARG A 64 4.17 -13.77 -33.00
CA ARG A 64 3.07 -14.09 -33.92
C ARG A 64 2.15 -15.12 -33.26
N ARG A 65 0.93 -14.69 -32.95
CA ARG A 65 -0.11 -15.47 -32.24
C ARG A 65 -1.12 -16.08 -33.21
N GLU A 66 -1.80 -17.15 -32.83
CA GLU A 66 -2.91 -17.70 -33.60
C GLU A 66 -4.20 -16.90 -33.37
N PRO A 67 -5.02 -16.66 -34.42
CA PRO A 67 -6.30 -15.98 -34.26
C PRO A 67 -7.32 -16.90 -33.55
N LEU A 68 -7.82 -16.45 -32.40
CA LEU A 68 -8.88 -17.09 -31.61
C LEU A 68 -10.09 -16.15 -31.50
N PRO A 69 -10.85 -15.94 -32.59
CA PRO A 69 -11.91 -14.93 -32.66
C PRO A 69 -13.12 -15.22 -31.77
N SER A 70 -13.24 -16.43 -31.21
CA SER A 70 -14.31 -16.79 -30.28
C SER A 70 -14.05 -16.34 -28.84
N LEU A 71 -12.78 -16.19 -28.45
CA LEU A 71 -12.36 -15.86 -27.09
C LEU A 71 -12.11 -14.36 -26.92
N GLU A 72 -12.31 -13.89 -25.69
CA GLU A 72 -11.92 -12.53 -25.29
C GLU A 72 -10.48 -12.52 -24.79
N ALA A 73 -9.76 -11.42 -25.02
CA ALA A 73 -8.38 -11.26 -24.59
C ALA A 73 -8.25 -10.22 -23.47
N VAL A 74 -7.45 -10.53 -22.47
CA VAL A 74 -6.98 -9.64 -21.41
C VAL A 74 -5.55 -9.24 -21.75
N TYR A 75 -5.34 -7.97 -22.03
CA TYR A 75 -4.02 -7.40 -22.31
C TYR A 75 -3.47 -6.79 -21.03
N LEU A 76 -2.40 -7.38 -20.48
CA LEU A 76 -1.62 -6.78 -19.40
C LEU A 76 -0.29 -6.32 -20.00
N ILE A 77 -0.20 -5.04 -20.33
CA ILE A 77 0.90 -4.50 -21.14
C ILE A 77 1.43 -3.18 -20.59
N THR A 78 2.71 -2.93 -20.83
CA THR A 78 3.32 -1.62 -20.63
C THR A 78 2.81 -0.65 -21.70
N PRO A 79 2.46 0.62 -21.39
CA PRO A 79 2.05 1.63 -22.37
C PRO A 79 3.23 2.11 -23.23
N SER A 80 3.85 1.19 -23.98
CA SER A 80 4.92 1.47 -24.93
C SER A 80 4.36 1.58 -26.35
N GLU A 81 5.02 2.36 -27.22
CA GLU A 81 4.64 2.45 -28.64
C GLU A 81 4.57 1.06 -29.30
N LYS A 82 5.52 0.18 -28.98
CA LYS A 82 5.58 -1.19 -29.53
C LYS A 82 4.36 -2.02 -29.11
N SER A 83 4.01 -1.97 -27.83
CA SER A 83 2.90 -2.73 -27.26
C SER A 83 1.57 -2.21 -27.81
N ILE A 84 1.40 -0.88 -27.88
CA ILE A 84 0.17 -0.24 -28.38
C ILE A 84 0.01 -0.45 -29.88
N HIS A 85 1.06 -0.30 -30.68
CA HIS A 85 0.98 -0.62 -32.11
C HIS A 85 0.69 -2.09 -32.37
N SER A 86 1.23 -3.00 -31.55
CA SER A 86 0.91 -4.43 -31.66
C SER A 86 -0.55 -4.72 -31.33
N LEU A 87 -1.09 -4.07 -30.30
CA LEU A 87 -2.52 -4.12 -29.96
C LEU A 87 -3.39 -3.58 -31.11
N ILE A 88 -3.01 -2.46 -31.73
CA ILE A 88 -3.73 -1.89 -32.88
C ILE A 88 -3.70 -2.85 -34.08
N ASN A 89 -2.55 -3.48 -34.34
CA ASN A 89 -2.38 -4.43 -35.43
C ASN A 89 -3.21 -5.70 -35.26
N ASP A 90 -3.48 -6.14 -34.02
CA ASP A 90 -4.34 -7.32 -33.75
C ASP A 90 -5.80 -7.11 -34.22
N PHE A 91 -6.25 -5.86 -34.31
CA PHE A 91 -7.65 -5.49 -34.64
C PHE A 91 -7.77 -4.61 -35.89
N LYS A 92 -6.70 -4.45 -36.67
CA LYS A 92 -6.69 -3.63 -37.89
C LYS A 92 -7.67 -4.15 -38.94
N ASP A 93 -7.64 -5.47 -39.15
CA ASP A 93 -8.38 -6.16 -40.20
C ASP A 93 -9.47 -7.07 -39.57
N PRO A 94 -10.77 -6.78 -39.76
CA PRO A 94 -11.87 -7.55 -39.20
C PRO A 94 -11.86 -9.06 -39.50
N PRO A 95 -11.54 -9.53 -40.73
CA PRO A 95 -11.54 -10.97 -41.01
C PRO A 95 -10.36 -11.71 -40.37
N THR A 96 -9.28 -10.98 -40.00
CA THR A 96 -8.10 -11.56 -39.32
C THR A 96 -7.99 -11.08 -37.88
N SER A 97 -9.08 -10.55 -37.31
CA SER A 97 -9.14 -10.12 -35.92
C SER A 97 -8.77 -11.27 -35.01
N LYS A 98 -7.78 -11.06 -34.14
CA LYS A 98 -7.24 -12.12 -33.29
C LYS A 98 -8.22 -12.58 -32.22
N TYR A 99 -9.03 -11.66 -31.69
CA TYR A 99 -9.89 -11.92 -30.54
C TYR A 99 -11.27 -11.29 -30.73
N ARG A 100 -12.24 -11.73 -29.93
CA ARG A 100 -13.63 -11.22 -29.92
C ARG A 100 -13.74 -9.82 -29.32
N ALA A 101 -13.03 -9.59 -28.23
CA ALA A 101 -13.01 -8.34 -27.47
C ALA A 101 -11.68 -8.21 -26.70
N ALA A 102 -11.32 -6.98 -26.34
CA ALA A 102 -10.10 -6.68 -25.60
C ALA A 102 -10.40 -6.03 -24.25
N HIS A 103 -9.76 -6.53 -23.19
CA HIS A 103 -9.71 -5.93 -21.87
C HIS A 103 -8.28 -5.44 -21.63
N VAL A 104 -8.04 -4.14 -21.74
CA VAL A 104 -6.70 -3.56 -21.68
C VAL A 104 -6.40 -3.06 -20.27
N PHE A 105 -5.29 -3.54 -19.73
CA PHE A 105 -4.74 -3.13 -18.46
C PHE A 105 -3.32 -2.63 -18.69
N PHE A 106 -3.10 -1.35 -18.43
CA PHE A 106 -1.77 -0.78 -18.48
C PHE A 106 -1.06 -0.95 -17.13
N THR A 107 0.21 -1.33 -17.18
CA THR A 107 1.05 -1.41 -15.98
C THR A 107 1.38 -0.03 -15.41
N ASP A 108 1.38 1.00 -16.25
CA ASP A 108 1.79 2.37 -15.95
C ASP A 108 0.81 3.36 -16.62
N SER A 109 0.91 4.64 -16.29
CA SER A 109 0.10 5.69 -16.90
C SER A 109 0.40 5.81 -18.40
N CYS A 110 -0.66 5.81 -19.22
CA CYS A 110 -0.51 5.87 -20.67
C CYS A 110 -0.37 7.33 -21.16
N PRO A 111 0.71 7.69 -21.89
CA PRO A 111 0.84 9.03 -22.44
C PRO A 111 -0.33 9.41 -23.36
N ASP A 112 -0.85 10.63 -23.23
CA ASP A 112 -1.99 11.14 -23.99
C ASP A 112 -1.83 10.98 -25.50
N ALA A 113 -0.60 11.09 -26.02
CA ALA A 113 -0.30 10.91 -27.45
C ALA A 113 -0.68 9.50 -27.93
N LEU A 114 -0.26 8.47 -27.18
CA LEU A 114 -0.51 7.06 -27.51
C LEU A 114 -1.95 6.67 -27.21
N PHE A 115 -2.53 7.24 -26.14
CA PHE A 115 -3.94 7.06 -25.85
C PHE A 115 -4.83 7.59 -26.98
N ASN A 116 -4.54 8.80 -27.48
CA ASN A 116 -5.27 9.37 -28.61
C ASN A 116 -5.13 8.56 -29.90
N GLU A 117 -3.96 7.96 -30.15
CA GLU A 117 -3.76 7.05 -31.27
C GLU A 117 -4.59 5.77 -31.13
N LEU A 118 -4.61 5.18 -29.92
CA LEU A 118 -5.40 4.00 -29.62
C LEU A 118 -6.91 4.26 -29.81
N VAL A 119 -7.41 5.41 -29.36
CA VAL A 119 -8.84 5.77 -29.49
C VAL A 119 -9.24 6.02 -30.95
N LYS A 120 -8.35 6.57 -31.78
CA LYS A 120 -8.57 6.72 -33.23
C LYS A 120 -8.55 5.40 -33.99
N SER A 121 -7.90 4.39 -33.43
CA SER A 121 -7.77 3.09 -34.05
C SER A 121 -9.10 2.31 -34.07
N ARG A 122 -9.16 1.27 -34.91
CA ARG A 122 -10.31 0.37 -34.94
C ARG A 122 -10.42 -0.49 -33.66
N ALA A 123 -9.30 -0.69 -32.96
CA ALA A 123 -9.25 -1.45 -31.71
C ALA A 123 -10.16 -0.83 -30.64
N ALA A 124 -10.36 0.50 -30.64
CA ALA A 124 -11.24 1.17 -29.69
C ALA A 124 -12.68 0.62 -29.66
N LYS A 125 -13.19 0.09 -30.78
CA LYS A 125 -14.55 -0.47 -30.86
C LYS A 125 -14.69 -1.83 -30.16
N VAL A 126 -13.59 -2.55 -29.98
CA VAL A 126 -13.58 -3.89 -29.36
C VAL A 126 -13.07 -3.87 -27.93
N ILE A 127 -12.51 -2.74 -27.46
CA ILE A 127 -12.04 -2.55 -26.09
C ILE A 127 -13.26 -2.39 -25.18
N LYS A 128 -13.42 -3.30 -24.21
CA LYS A 128 -14.52 -3.27 -23.22
C LYS A 128 -14.11 -2.58 -21.93
N THR A 129 -12.87 -2.77 -21.51
CA THR A 129 -12.31 -2.16 -20.31
C THR A 129 -10.93 -1.64 -20.64
N LEU A 130 -10.64 -0.42 -20.19
CA LEU A 130 -9.31 0.17 -20.23
C LEU A 130 -9.08 0.76 -18.84
N THR A 131 -8.11 0.20 -18.12
CA THR A 131 -7.74 0.66 -16.78
C THR A 131 -6.25 0.61 -16.57
N GLU A 132 -5.74 1.47 -15.71
CA GLU A 132 -4.34 1.53 -15.33
C GLU A 132 -4.20 0.89 -13.95
N ILE A 133 -3.20 0.03 -13.77
CA ILE A 133 -2.96 -0.66 -12.49
C ILE A 133 -1.86 0.06 -11.70
N ASN A 134 -1.06 0.91 -12.35
CA ASN A 134 0.06 1.64 -11.73
C ASN A 134 0.95 0.73 -10.87
N ILE A 135 1.32 -0.44 -11.40
CA ILE A 135 2.32 -1.33 -10.80
C ILE A 135 3.43 -1.46 -11.82
N ALA A 136 4.54 -0.76 -11.60
CA ALA A 136 5.65 -0.72 -12.55
C ALA A 136 6.98 -1.21 -11.93
N PHE A 137 6.92 -2.13 -10.96
CA PHE A 137 8.10 -2.75 -10.34
C PHE A 137 7.99 -4.29 -10.30
N LEU A 138 9.15 -4.96 -10.27
CA LEU A 138 9.28 -6.40 -10.10
C LEU A 138 9.56 -6.73 -8.63
N PRO A 139 8.65 -7.38 -7.90
CA PRO A 139 8.95 -7.92 -6.58
C PRO A 139 9.79 -9.20 -6.75
N SER A 140 11.10 -9.10 -6.57
CA SER A 140 12.00 -10.26 -6.65
C SER A 140 11.91 -11.13 -5.40
N GLU A 141 11.86 -10.50 -4.22
CA GLU A 141 11.75 -11.18 -2.94
C GLU A 141 10.79 -10.44 -2.00
N SER A 142 10.54 -11.02 -0.83
CA SER A 142 9.69 -10.43 0.22
C SER A 142 10.08 -9.01 0.66
N GLN A 143 11.34 -8.61 0.46
CA GLN A 143 11.88 -7.29 0.82
C GLN A 143 12.72 -6.66 -0.31
N VAL A 144 12.73 -7.26 -1.50
CA VAL A 144 13.57 -6.82 -2.62
C VAL A 144 12.68 -6.57 -3.83
N TYR A 145 12.78 -5.38 -4.39
CA TYR A 145 12.14 -5.02 -5.65
C TYR A 145 13.21 -4.58 -6.67
N SER A 146 12.86 -4.69 -7.95
CA SER A 146 13.67 -4.25 -9.09
C SER A 146 12.80 -3.45 -10.06
N LEU A 147 13.39 -2.43 -10.69
CA LEU A 147 12.70 -1.60 -11.69
C LEU A 147 12.92 -2.10 -13.13
N ASP A 148 13.59 -3.25 -13.29
CA ASP A 148 13.93 -3.92 -14.56
C ASP A 148 14.59 -3.04 -15.63
N SER A 149 15.28 -1.99 -15.21
CA SER A 149 15.85 -0.98 -16.12
C SER A 149 17.37 -1.12 -16.23
N ALA A 150 17.85 -2.24 -16.77
CA ALA A 150 19.29 -2.52 -16.93
C ALA A 150 20.04 -1.46 -17.75
N ASP A 151 19.37 -0.88 -18.75
CA ASP A 151 19.91 0.18 -19.62
C ASP A 151 20.19 1.50 -18.89
N SER A 152 19.63 1.66 -17.68
CA SER A 152 19.85 2.82 -16.83
C SER A 152 21.33 2.99 -16.47
N PHE A 153 22.04 1.87 -16.23
CA PHE A 153 23.46 1.93 -15.86
C PHE A 153 24.28 2.62 -16.95
N GLN A 154 24.09 2.21 -18.21
CA GLN A 154 24.77 2.83 -19.34
C GLN A 154 24.36 4.30 -19.48
N SER A 155 23.10 4.63 -19.21
CA SER A 155 22.60 5.99 -19.39
C SER A 155 23.09 6.96 -18.31
N PHE A 156 23.29 6.49 -17.07
CA PHE A 156 23.80 7.30 -15.96
C PHE A 156 25.32 7.46 -15.98
N TYR A 157 26.05 6.40 -16.31
CA TYR A 157 27.51 6.39 -16.20
C TYR A 157 28.24 6.63 -17.54
N SER A 158 27.56 6.51 -18.69
CA SER A 158 28.19 6.82 -19.98
C SER A 158 28.20 8.33 -20.24
N PRO A 159 29.37 8.93 -20.55
CA PRO A 159 29.47 10.36 -20.88
C PRO A 159 28.71 10.71 -22.18
N HIS A 160 28.54 9.76 -23.09
CA HIS A 160 27.88 9.97 -24.38
C HIS A 160 26.35 10.10 -24.28
N LYS A 161 25.73 9.66 -23.17
CA LYS A 161 24.27 9.68 -22.97
C LYS A 161 23.81 10.69 -21.92
N ALA A 162 24.66 11.65 -21.55
CA ALA A 162 24.39 12.59 -20.47
C ALA A 162 23.09 13.40 -20.64
N GLN A 163 22.65 13.70 -21.87
CA GLN A 163 21.40 14.42 -22.11
C GLN A 163 20.14 13.56 -21.99
N MET A 164 20.26 12.23 -22.13
CA MET A 164 19.12 11.30 -22.05
C MET A 164 18.84 10.83 -20.62
N LYS A 165 19.51 11.39 -19.62
CA LYS A 165 19.35 11.01 -18.20
C LYS A 165 18.00 11.45 -17.62
N ASN A 166 17.56 12.66 -17.95
CA ASN A 166 16.35 13.25 -17.39
C ASN A 166 15.07 12.41 -17.60
N PRO A 167 14.73 11.95 -18.81
CA PRO A 167 13.52 11.13 -19.00
C PRO A 167 13.63 9.76 -18.30
N ILE A 168 14.84 9.23 -18.13
CA ILE A 168 15.05 7.98 -17.39
C ILE A 168 14.83 8.22 -15.90
N LEU A 169 15.31 9.34 -15.34
CA LEU A 169 15.07 9.70 -13.94
C LEU A 169 13.57 9.89 -13.66
N GLU A 170 12.86 10.55 -14.56
CA GLU A 170 11.42 10.76 -14.45
C GLU A 170 10.66 9.43 -14.43
N ARG A 171 10.99 8.54 -15.37
CA ARG A 171 10.43 7.17 -15.41
C ARG A 171 10.75 6.39 -14.13
N LEU A 172 11.99 6.44 -13.62
CA LEU A 172 12.35 5.75 -12.39
C LEU A 172 11.60 6.33 -11.17
N ALA A 173 11.38 7.64 -11.14
CA ALA A 173 10.61 8.29 -10.09
C ALA A 173 9.15 7.82 -10.08
N GLU A 174 8.53 7.72 -11.26
CA GLU A 174 7.18 7.16 -11.41
C GLU A 174 7.12 5.72 -10.89
N GLN A 175 8.05 4.85 -11.31
CA GLN A 175 8.06 3.46 -10.86
C GLN A 175 8.27 3.35 -9.33
N ILE A 176 9.12 4.18 -8.73
CA ILE A 176 9.30 4.18 -7.27
C ILE A 176 8.03 4.69 -6.56
N ALA A 177 7.38 5.73 -7.11
CA ALA A 177 6.13 6.23 -6.57
C ALA A 177 5.03 5.16 -6.60
N THR A 178 4.95 4.34 -7.67
CA THR A 178 4.01 3.21 -7.73
C THR A 178 4.22 2.20 -6.60
N LEU A 179 5.47 1.89 -6.24
CA LEU A 179 5.75 1.01 -5.11
C LEU A 179 5.23 1.60 -3.80
N CYS A 180 5.46 2.88 -3.56
CA CYS A 180 4.95 3.57 -2.38
C CYS A 180 3.42 3.58 -2.36
N ALA A 181 2.77 3.80 -3.51
CA ALA A 181 1.32 3.77 -3.65
C ALA A 181 0.74 2.37 -3.34
N THR A 182 1.31 1.30 -3.89
CA THR A 182 0.92 -0.09 -3.59
C THR A 182 1.06 -0.43 -2.10
N LEU A 183 2.09 0.09 -1.44
CA LEU A 183 2.29 -0.09 0.01
C LEU A 183 1.43 0.86 0.85
N LYS A 184 0.76 1.84 0.24
CA LYS A 184 0.05 2.96 0.90
C LYS A 184 0.92 3.73 1.90
N GLU A 185 2.22 3.79 1.64
CA GLU A 185 3.19 4.50 2.48
C GLU A 185 3.63 5.80 1.83
N TYR A 186 3.73 6.86 2.62
CA TYR A 186 4.29 8.15 2.22
C TYR A 186 5.59 8.41 3.00
N PRO A 187 6.75 7.99 2.47
CA PRO A 187 8.02 8.07 3.20
C PRO A 187 8.73 9.43 3.05
N ALA A 188 9.54 9.79 4.04
CA ALA A 188 10.47 10.91 3.97
C ALA A 188 11.58 10.66 2.92
N VAL A 189 11.58 11.39 1.81
CA VAL A 189 12.59 11.18 0.75
C VAL A 189 13.95 11.74 1.20
N ARG A 190 15.00 10.89 1.16
CA ARG A 190 16.39 11.28 1.44
C ARG A 190 17.32 10.81 0.33
N TYR A 191 18.34 11.61 0.02
CA TYR A 191 19.33 11.29 -1.00
C TYR A 191 20.77 11.53 -0.52
N ARG A 192 21.73 10.93 -1.24
CA ARG A 192 23.16 11.15 -1.00
C ARG A 192 23.63 12.40 -1.74
N GLY A 193 24.03 13.43 -0.99
CA GLY A 193 24.36 14.77 -1.51
C GLY A 193 25.59 14.86 -2.42
N ASP A 194 26.47 13.86 -2.38
CA ASP A 194 27.69 13.83 -3.20
C ASP A 194 27.39 13.80 -4.72
N TYR A 195 26.21 13.31 -5.11
CA TYR A 195 25.82 13.12 -6.51
C TYR A 195 24.63 14.02 -6.86
N LYS A 196 24.82 14.93 -7.82
CA LYS A 196 23.79 15.88 -8.28
C LYS A 196 22.56 15.18 -8.87
N ASP A 197 22.77 14.10 -9.63
CA ASP A 197 21.69 13.33 -10.27
C ASP A 197 20.71 12.74 -9.22
N ASN A 198 21.21 12.41 -8.02
CA ASN A 198 20.37 11.88 -6.94
C ASN A 198 19.44 12.94 -6.33
N ALA A 199 19.89 14.20 -6.27
CA ALA A 199 19.06 15.30 -5.78
C ALA A 199 17.87 15.53 -6.73
N MET A 200 18.13 15.46 -8.05
CA MET A 200 17.08 15.57 -9.06
C MET A 200 16.09 14.40 -8.98
N LEU A 201 16.57 13.16 -8.85
CA LEU A 201 15.69 12.00 -8.68
C LEU A 201 14.81 12.12 -7.43
N ALA A 202 15.39 12.54 -6.30
CA ALA A 202 14.66 12.68 -5.05
C ALA A 202 13.55 13.74 -5.16
N GLN A 203 13.83 14.86 -5.83
CA GLN A 203 12.81 15.88 -6.09
C GLN A 203 11.68 15.32 -6.96
N LEU A 204 12.00 14.60 -8.04
CA LEU A 204 11.00 13.99 -8.91
C LEU A 204 10.14 12.96 -8.18
N ILE A 205 10.74 12.13 -7.31
CA ILE A 205 10.00 11.17 -6.49
C ILE A 205 9.05 11.91 -5.54
N GLN A 206 9.52 12.96 -4.88
CA GLN A 206 8.71 13.78 -3.98
C GLN A 206 7.50 14.37 -4.72
N ASP A 207 7.73 15.00 -5.87
CA ASP A 207 6.67 15.60 -6.68
C ASP A 207 5.62 14.57 -7.12
N LYS A 208 6.06 13.34 -7.48
CA LYS A 208 5.16 12.25 -7.86
C LYS A 208 4.39 11.68 -6.67
N LEU A 209 5.03 11.53 -5.50
CA LEU A 209 4.36 11.09 -4.27
C LEU A 209 3.28 12.08 -3.83
N ASP A 210 3.53 13.38 -3.98
CA ASP A 210 2.57 14.44 -3.67
C ASP A 210 1.36 14.39 -4.60
N ALA A 211 1.57 14.09 -5.89
CA ALA A 211 0.47 13.87 -6.83
C ALA A 211 -0.39 12.65 -6.43
N TYR A 212 0.24 11.50 -6.12
CA TYR A 212 -0.50 10.31 -5.67
C TYR A 212 -1.26 10.54 -4.36
N LYS A 213 -0.70 11.31 -3.43
CA LYS A 213 -1.37 11.67 -2.17
C LYS A 213 -2.57 12.59 -2.40
N ALA A 214 -2.54 13.43 -3.44
CA ALA A 214 -3.69 14.24 -3.82
C ALA A 214 -4.86 13.38 -4.34
N ASP A 215 -4.54 12.29 -5.03
CA ASP A 215 -5.53 11.35 -5.58
C ASP A 215 -6.07 10.36 -4.52
N ASP A 216 -5.22 9.89 -3.58
CA ASP A 216 -5.62 9.07 -2.43
C ASP A 216 -5.23 9.74 -1.09
N PRO A 217 -6.14 10.47 -0.43
CA PRO A 217 -5.87 11.16 0.82
C PRO A 217 -5.53 10.25 2.00
N THR A 218 -5.78 8.94 1.89
CA THR A 218 -5.48 7.95 2.94
C THR A 218 -4.01 7.50 2.92
N MET A 219 -3.25 7.90 1.90
CA MET A 219 -1.84 7.57 1.76
C MET A 219 -1.00 8.30 2.83
N GLY A 220 -0.36 7.51 3.71
CA GLY A 220 0.53 8.06 4.73
C GLY A 220 -0.14 8.65 5.96
N GLU A 221 -1.30 8.12 6.40
CA GLU A 221 -1.94 8.49 7.70
C GLU A 221 -1.04 8.31 8.93
N ARG A 222 0.17 7.76 8.79
CA ARG A 222 1.14 7.67 9.87
C ARG A 222 1.85 9.00 10.07
N LYS A 223 1.70 9.60 11.26
CA LYS A 223 2.40 10.84 11.63
C LYS A 223 3.91 10.67 11.45
N GLU A 224 4.49 11.51 10.60
CA GLU A 224 5.92 11.51 10.32
C GLU A 224 6.67 12.05 11.55
N ARG A 225 7.44 11.18 12.21
CA ARG A 225 8.19 11.53 13.43
C ARG A 225 9.69 11.59 13.13
N ILE A 226 10.13 12.66 12.49
CA ILE A 226 11.56 12.96 12.38
C ILE A 226 11.96 13.75 13.64
N SER A 227 12.33 13.04 14.71
CA SER A 227 12.99 13.67 15.88
C SER A 227 14.42 13.16 15.97
N GLU A 228 15.37 14.10 15.90
CA GLU A 228 16.82 13.89 15.88
C GLU A 228 17.42 13.24 17.13
N GLN A 229 16.63 12.81 18.13
CA GLN A 229 17.17 12.30 19.40
C GLN A 229 16.59 10.97 19.92
N THR A 230 15.88 10.20 19.11
CA THR A 230 15.50 8.83 19.53
C THR A 230 16.40 7.81 18.84
N TYR A 231 17.25 7.14 19.63
CA TYR A 231 18.13 6.02 19.28
C TYR A 231 17.80 5.37 17.92
N GLN A 232 18.71 5.54 16.96
CA GLN A 232 18.64 5.14 15.54
C GLN A 232 18.42 3.62 15.29
N LEU A 233 18.13 2.83 16.32
CA LEU A 233 17.95 1.37 16.28
C LEU A 233 16.47 0.95 16.27
N SER A 234 15.54 1.76 16.78
CA SER A 234 14.10 1.45 16.72
C SER A 234 13.41 2.31 15.66
N ARG A 235 13.53 1.91 14.38
CA ARG A 235 12.86 2.58 13.24
C ARG A 235 11.34 2.44 13.26
N TRP A 236 10.79 1.56 14.08
CA TRP A 236 9.36 1.28 14.13
C TRP A 236 8.71 1.97 15.32
N THR A 237 7.81 2.92 15.05
CA THR A 237 6.97 3.55 16.07
C THR A 237 5.62 2.84 16.14
N PRO A 238 5.20 2.28 17.29
CA PRO A 238 3.91 1.61 17.39
C PRO A 238 2.73 2.49 16.96
N VAL A 239 1.76 1.90 16.25
CA VAL A 239 0.55 2.59 15.77
C VAL A 239 -0.23 3.24 16.91
N ILE A 240 -0.15 2.67 18.12
CA ILE A 240 -0.81 3.24 19.30
C ILE A 240 -0.36 4.67 19.61
N LYS A 241 0.86 5.06 19.22
CA LYS A 241 1.33 6.43 19.41
C LYS A 241 0.57 7.41 18.52
N ASP A 242 0.25 7.03 17.28
CA ASP A 242 -0.55 7.85 16.36
C ASP A 242 -1.97 8.00 16.94
N ILE A 243 -2.58 6.89 17.35
CA ILE A 243 -3.92 6.84 17.97
C ILE A 243 -3.98 7.72 19.22
N MET A 244 -2.96 7.67 20.09
CA MET A 244 -2.89 8.51 21.29
C MET A 244 -2.88 10.00 20.95
N GLU A 245 -2.05 10.41 19.99
CA GLU A 245 -1.95 11.80 19.57
C GLU A 245 -3.23 12.27 18.87
N ASP A 246 -3.83 11.45 18.00
CA ASP A 246 -5.09 11.78 17.32
C ASP A 246 -6.29 11.83 18.26
N ALA A 247 -6.32 10.99 19.30
CA ALA A 247 -7.34 11.05 20.35
C ALA A 247 -7.21 12.31 21.22
N ILE A 248 -5.98 12.79 21.47
CA ILE A 248 -5.74 14.04 22.20
C ILE A 248 -6.11 15.26 21.36
N ASP A 249 -5.86 15.20 20.05
CA ASP A 249 -6.16 16.26 19.09
C ASP A 249 -7.63 16.26 18.62
N ASP A 250 -8.46 15.33 19.10
CA ASP A 250 -9.86 15.10 18.66
C ASP A 250 -10.01 14.87 17.14
N LYS A 251 -8.97 14.29 16.52
CA LYS A 251 -8.90 13.95 15.09
C LYS A 251 -9.08 12.46 14.81
N LEU A 252 -9.28 11.66 15.85
CA LEU A 252 -9.43 10.21 15.71
C LEU A 252 -10.67 9.87 14.88
N ASP A 253 -10.51 9.00 13.89
CA ASP A 253 -11.62 8.63 13.00
C ASP A 253 -12.75 7.91 13.76
N THR A 254 -13.89 8.57 13.81
CA THR A 254 -15.12 8.08 14.45
C THR A 254 -15.72 6.84 13.76
N LYS A 255 -15.33 6.52 12.51
CA LYS A 255 -15.74 5.27 11.84
C LYS A 255 -15.01 4.06 12.39
N HIS A 256 -13.70 4.20 12.63
CA HIS A 256 -12.86 3.13 13.18
C HIS A 256 -13.02 3.01 14.71
N TYR A 257 -13.29 4.11 15.39
CA TYR A 257 -13.46 4.17 16.85
C TYR A 257 -14.82 4.79 17.24
N PRO A 258 -15.95 4.07 17.06
CA PRO A 258 -17.26 4.60 17.35
C PRO A 258 -17.53 4.73 18.86
N TYR A 259 -18.25 5.78 19.25
CA TYR A 259 -18.78 5.89 20.60
C TYR A 259 -19.98 4.97 20.79
N ILE A 260 -19.87 4.01 21.71
CA ILE A 260 -20.98 3.09 22.08
C ILE A 260 -22.16 3.85 22.72
N SER A 261 -21.87 4.98 23.36
CA SER A 261 -22.90 5.89 23.87
C SER A 261 -22.52 7.28 23.41
N THR A 262 -23.41 7.93 22.66
CA THR A 262 -23.32 9.35 22.34
C THR A 262 -23.31 10.13 23.66
N ARG A 263 -22.12 10.48 24.13
CA ARG A 263 -21.99 11.65 24.99
C ARG A 263 -22.23 12.84 24.08
N SER A 264 -23.44 13.39 24.16
CA SER A 264 -23.72 14.73 23.66
C SER A 264 -22.55 15.61 24.08
N SER A 265 -21.96 16.33 23.13
CA SER A 265 -20.86 17.26 23.33
C SER A 265 -21.28 18.37 24.28
N ALA A 266 -21.32 18.06 25.57
CA ALA A 266 -21.43 19.04 26.63
C ALA A 266 -20.06 19.72 26.71
N SER A 267 -20.05 20.94 26.20
CA SER A 267 -19.01 21.94 26.37
C SER A 267 -18.40 21.83 27.78
N PHE A 268 -17.06 21.83 27.87
CA PHE A 268 -16.34 21.86 29.14
C PHE A 268 -16.80 23.06 30.00
N SER A 269 -17.80 22.86 30.85
CA SER A 269 -18.22 23.80 31.88
C SER A 269 -18.02 23.17 33.26
N THR A 270 -16.95 23.64 33.92
CA THR A 270 -16.76 23.79 35.38
C THR A 270 -17.14 22.62 36.32
N THR A 271 -16.08 21.99 36.86
CA THR A 271 -15.90 21.47 38.24
C THR A 271 -17.12 20.98 39.02
N ALA A 272 -17.15 19.67 39.31
CA ALA A 272 -17.84 19.10 40.45
C ALA A 272 -16.82 18.66 41.52
N VAL A 273 -16.92 19.22 42.73
CA VAL A 273 -16.11 18.86 43.90
C VAL A 273 -16.88 17.83 44.73
N SER A 274 -16.28 16.67 45.01
CA SER A 274 -16.81 15.72 46.00
C SER A 274 -16.15 15.95 47.36
N ALA A 275 -16.98 16.04 48.40
CA ALA A 275 -16.61 16.33 49.77
C ALA A 275 -16.30 15.05 50.58
N ARG A 276 -15.47 15.23 51.62
CA ARG A 276 -15.14 14.33 52.76
C ARG A 276 -14.02 13.33 52.42
N TYR A 277 -12.89 13.23 53.12
CA TYR A 277 -12.59 13.41 54.55
C TYR A 277 -11.05 13.47 54.74
N GLY A 278 -10.56 14.28 55.70
CA GLY A 278 -9.25 14.02 56.36
C GLY A 278 -8.07 14.92 55.97
N HIS A 279 -7.89 15.97 56.77
CA HIS A 279 -6.71 16.84 56.82
C HIS A 279 -5.54 16.09 57.51
N TRP A 280 -4.48 15.75 56.78
CA TRP A 280 -3.17 15.38 57.37
C TRP A 280 -2.05 16.14 56.64
N HIS A 281 -1.90 17.42 56.99
CA HIS A 281 -0.70 18.17 56.64
C HIS A 281 0.50 17.55 57.36
N LYS A 282 1.35 16.83 56.63
CA LYS A 282 2.80 16.71 56.95
C LYS A 282 3.59 16.19 55.74
N ASN A 283 4.32 17.13 55.12
CA ASN A 283 5.49 17.03 54.25
C ASN A 283 5.58 15.90 53.22
N LYS A 284 5.60 16.26 51.92
CA LYS A 284 6.41 15.59 50.88
C LYS A 284 6.52 16.44 49.60
N ALA A 285 7.72 16.47 49.02
CA ALA A 285 8.10 17.19 47.79
C ALA A 285 7.97 16.30 46.52
N PRO A 286 8.49 16.77 45.37
CA PRO A 286 7.74 17.27 44.22
C PRO A 286 7.15 16.13 43.37
N GLY A 287 5.84 16.20 43.17
CA GLY A 287 5.08 15.26 42.37
C GLY A 287 3.66 15.82 42.25
N GLU A 288 3.54 16.91 41.50
CA GLU A 288 2.22 17.47 41.15
C GLU A 288 1.37 16.35 40.55
N TYR A 289 0.28 16.01 41.23
CA TYR A 289 -0.83 15.33 40.62
C TYR A 289 -1.25 16.16 39.41
N ARG A 290 -0.94 15.68 38.20
CA ARG A 290 -1.40 16.28 36.95
C ARG A 290 -2.92 16.06 36.87
N SER A 291 -3.68 17.00 37.41
CA SER A 291 -5.14 17.03 37.30
C SER A 291 -5.54 17.54 35.91
N GLY A 292 -5.16 16.79 34.87
CA GLY A 292 -5.50 17.02 33.48
C GLY A 292 -6.53 16.02 32.94
N PRO A 293 -7.14 16.28 31.77
CA PRO A 293 -7.94 15.28 31.07
C PRO A 293 -7.14 13.97 30.86
N ARG A 294 -7.80 12.84 31.11
CA ARG A 294 -7.20 11.50 31.07
C ARG A 294 -7.65 10.74 29.85
N LEU A 295 -6.69 10.23 29.09
CA LEU A 295 -6.92 9.28 28.02
C LEU A 295 -6.57 7.88 28.52
N ILE A 296 -7.57 7.00 28.61
CA ILE A 296 -7.37 5.60 29.03
C ILE A 296 -7.49 4.71 27.79
N ILE A 297 -6.43 3.97 27.50
CA ILE A 297 -6.35 3.04 26.38
C ILE A 297 -6.20 1.63 26.93
N PHE A 298 -6.99 0.70 26.44
CA PHE A 298 -6.91 -0.70 26.84
C PHE A 298 -6.66 -1.59 25.62
N ILE A 299 -5.57 -2.35 25.65
CA ILE A 299 -5.16 -3.25 24.55
C ILE A 299 -5.48 -4.70 24.93
N LEU A 300 -6.33 -5.33 24.12
CA LEU A 300 -6.60 -6.76 24.18
C LEU A 300 -5.46 -7.55 23.51
N GLY A 301 -5.00 -8.63 24.15
CA GLY A 301 -3.92 -9.48 23.60
C GLY A 301 -2.52 -9.10 24.07
N GLY A 302 -2.41 -8.09 24.94
CA GLY A 302 -1.18 -7.71 25.64
C GLY A 302 -0.50 -6.46 25.08
N VAL A 303 0.38 -5.85 25.87
CA VAL A 303 1.13 -4.64 25.48
C VAL A 303 2.63 -4.89 25.56
N SER A 304 3.35 -4.42 24.55
CA SER A 304 4.80 -4.45 24.50
C SER A 304 5.44 -3.29 25.27
N MET A 305 6.71 -3.43 25.63
CA MET A 305 7.49 -2.35 26.26
C MET A 305 7.59 -1.10 25.38
N ASN A 306 7.59 -1.27 24.05
CA ASN A 306 7.65 -0.16 23.10
C ASN A 306 6.36 0.67 23.14
N GLU A 307 5.20 0.03 23.19
CA GLU A 307 3.89 0.70 23.27
C GLU A 307 3.69 1.41 24.62
N MET A 308 4.14 0.80 25.72
CA MET A 308 4.12 1.45 27.04
C MET A 308 4.97 2.71 27.07
N ARG A 309 6.17 2.67 26.46
CA ARG A 309 7.03 3.85 26.32
C ARG A 309 6.34 4.98 25.56
N CYS A 310 5.61 4.67 24.48
CA CYS A 310 4.88 5.68 23.72
C CYS A 310 3.88 6.47 24.58
N ALA A 311 3.17 5.81 25.50
CA ALA A 311 2.24 6.49 26.41
C ALA A 311 2.94 7.54 27.31
N TYR A 312 4.14 7.22 27.81
CA TYR A 312 4.94 8.16 28.60
C TYR A 312 5.44 9.33 27.76
N GLU A 313 5.93 9.06 26.55
CA GLU A 313 6.41 10.10 25.63
C GLU A 313 5.28 11.09 25.28
N VAL A 314 4.09 10.59 24.95
CA VAL A 314 2.93 11.44 24.61
C VAL A 314 2.46 12.24 25.84
N THR A 315 2.48 11.66 27.03
CA THR A 315 2.14 12.34 28.29
C THR A 315 3.15 13.44 28.66
N GLN A 316 4.43 13.24 28.32
CA GLN A 316 5.45 14.28 28.49
C GLN A 316 5.29 15.40 27.46
N ALA A 317 5.04 15.06 26.20
CA ALA A 317 4.90 16.02 25.11
C ALA A 317 3.64 16.88 25.24
N SER A 318 2.52 16.29 25.67
CA SER A 318 1.21 16.98 25.68
C SER A 318 1.02 17.89 26.90
N GLY A 319 1.72 17.64 28.01
CA GLY A 319 1.77 18.43 29.25
C GLY A 319 0.46 18.56 30.04
N LYS A 320 -0.67 18.68 29.33
CA LYS A 320 -2.04 18.84 29.82
C LYS A 320 -2.78 17.51 29.93
N TRP A 321 -2.44 16.53 29.08
CA TRP A 321 -3.11 15.23 29.04
C TRP A 321 -2.31 14.15 29.74
N GLU A 322 -2.99 13.29 30.49
CA GLU A 322 -2.42 12.09 31.12
C GLU A 322 -2.88 10.86 30.34
N VAL A 323 -1.95 10.14 29.70
CA VAL A 323 -2.24 8.91 28.96
C VAL A 323 -1.95 7.70 29.84
N LEU A 324 -2.98 6.89 30.08
CA LEU A 324 -2.88 5.62 30.79
C LEU A 324 -3.09 4.48 29.80
N ILE A 325 -2.12 3.58 29.71
CA ILE A 325 -2.20 2.38 28.88
C ILE A 325 -2.35 1.15 29.76
N GLY A 326 -3.41 0.39 29.53
CA GLY A 326 -3.68 -0.89 30.14
C GLY A 326 -3.72 -2.01 29.10
N SER A 327 -3.52 -3.24 29.55
CA SER A 327 -3.64 -4.41 28.69
C SER A 327 -4.06 -5.63 29.50
N THR A 328 -4.35 -6.73 28.80
CA THR A 328 -4.58 -8.04 29.41
C THR A 328 -3.32 -8.61 30.09
N HIS A 329 -2.15 -8.38 29.50
CA HIS A 329 -0.85 -8.79 30.06
C HIS A 329 0.30 -7.99 29.42
N ILE A 330 1.46 -7.94 30.08
CA ILE A 330 2.66 -7.32 29.53
C ILE A 330 3.46 -8.36 28.75
N LEU A 331 3.62 -8.12 27.44
CA LEU A 331 4.35 -8.98 26.52
C LEU A 331 5.85 -8.75 26.66
N THR A 332 6.57 -9.81 27.04
CA THR A 332 8.02 -9.89 26.87
C THR A 332 8.34 -10.76 25.65
N PRO A 333 9.46 -10.52 24.95
CA PRO A 333 9.83 -11.33 23.77
C PRO A 333 9.84 -12.83 24.07
N THR A 334 10.29 -13.21 25.26
CA THR A 334 10.31 -14.61 25.72
C THR A 334 8.92 -15.20 25.90
N LYS A 335 7.99 -14.49 26.54
CA LYS A 335 6.60 -14.95 26.73
C LYS A 335 5.89 -15.07 25.39
N PHE A 336 6.02 -14.06 24.54
CA PHE A 336 5.43 -14.08 23.20
C PHE A 336 5.91 -15.28 22.37
N LEU A 337 7.21 -15.56 22.37
CA LEU A 337 7.76 -16.74 21.68
C LEU A 337 7.30 -18.06 22.28
N MET A 338 7.07 -18.12 23.60
CA MET A 338 6.51 -19.30 24.25
C MET A 338 5.04 -19.51 23.87
N ASP A 339 4.24 -18.45 23.86
CA ASP A 339 2.83 -18.49 23.48
C ASP A 339 2.67 -18.93 22.02
N LEU A 340 3.51 -18.42 21.11
CA LEU A 340 3.55 -18.83 19.70
C LEU A 340 3.97 -20.29 19.45
N ARG A 341 4.60 -20.95 20.44
CA ARG A 341 4.93 -22.38 20.33
C ARG A 341 3.73 -23.29 20.57
N HIS A 342 2.61 -22.75 21.05
CA HIS A 342 1.40 -23.51 21.29
C HIS A 342 0.88 -24.13 19.97
N PRO A 343 0.39 -25.39 19.97
CA PRO A 343 -0.07 -26.09 18.77
C PRO A 343 -1.08 -25.31 17.95
N ASP A 344 -1.98 -24.58 18.62
CA ASP A 344 -3.02 -23.75 17.98
C ASP A 344 -2.46 -22.66 17.04
N PHE A 345 -1.21 -22.24 17.22
CA PHE A 345 -0.55 -21.27 16.34
C PHE A 345 0.31 -21.93 15.24
N ARG A 346 0.43 -23.26 15.23
CA ARG A 346 1.26 -24.02 14.26
C ARG A 346 0.45 -24.63 13.12
N ASP A 347 -0.84 -24.86 13.31
CA ASP A 347 -1.72 -25.36 12.25
C ASP A 347 -2.12 -24.23 11.28
N SER A 348 -1.83 -24.40 9.98
CA SER A 348 -2.13 -23.40 8.94
C SER A 348 -3.60 -23.37 8.50
N THR A 349 -4.45 -24.20 9.10
CA THR A 349 -5.91 -24.22 8.90
C THR A 349 -6.56 -23.05 9.62
N ARG A 350 -6.49 -21.90 8.94
CA ARG A 350 -7.21 -20.64 9.13
C ARG A 350 -8.32 -20.63 10.19
N VAL A 351 -8.20 -19.67 11.11
CA VAL A 351 -9.35 -18.93 11.64
C VAL A 351 -9.99 -18.20 10.46
N SER A 352 -11.13 -18.69 9.97
CA SER A 352 -11.98 -17.99 9.02
C SER A 352 -12.63 -16.82 9.75
N PHE A 353 -12.38 -15.59 9.31
CA PHE A 353 -13.24 -14.46 9.66
C PHE A 353 -14.42 -14.48 8.68
N GLU A 354 -15.39 -15.36 8.92
CA GLU A 354 -16.70 -15.23 8.30
C GLU A 354 -17.51 -14.24 9.15
N ASP A 355 -17.92 -13.13 8.53
CA ASP A 355 -18.94 -12.23 9.07
C ASP A 355 -20.22 -13.04 9.30
N GLN A 356 -20.51 -13.40 10.55
CA GLN A 356 -21.83 -13.92 10.90
C GLN A 356 -22.83 -12.77 10.86
N ALA A 357 -23.72 -12.81 9.85
CA ALA A 357 -24.89 -11.96 9.75
C ALA A 357 -25.74 -12.06 11.04
N PRO A 358 -26.43 -10.97 11.45
CA PRO A 358 -27.22 -10.97 12.68
C PRO A 358 -28.40 -11.93 12.55
N ALA A 359 -28.48 -12.89 13.46
CA ALA A 359 -29.68 -13.72 13.64
C ALA A 359 -30.84 -12.82 14.10
N MET A 360 -31.91 -12.81 13.32
CA MET A 360 -33.22 -12.32 13.78
C MET A 360 -33.81 -13.35 14.73
N GLU A 361 -34.11 -12.95 15.95
CA GLU A 361 -35.27 -13.42 16.72
C GLU A 361 -35.76 -12.30 17.64
#